data_AF-A0A957WMZ3-F1
#
_entry.id   AF-A0A957WMZ3-F1
#
_cell.length_a   1.000
_cell.length_b   1.000
_cell.length_c   1.000
_cell.angle_alpha   90.00
_cell.angle_beta   90.00
_cell.angle_gamma   90.00
#
_symmetry.space_group_name_H-M   'P 1'
#
loop_
_entity.id
_entity.type
_entity.pdbx_description
1 polymer ?
#
loop_
_entity_poly.entity_id
_entity_poly.type
_entity_poly.pdbx_seq_one_letter_code
_entity_poly.pdbx_strand_id
1 'polypeptide(L)'
;MGAASVADAGAANSKNHDDEADYTWDSTAVIPIVLNGDAITADGEGVTVDGSTATITSAGTYSLSGTLVDGQIIVDTEDEDIVRLILNGVDIGNSTSAPINIVSAEETMIVLADGTDNYITDGDSYVFADPDEDEPNAAIFSKSDLTLSGSGSLTVDAHYNDGIASKDGLIIADGTITVNAADDGLRGKDYLIVKNGNITIDAQGDGLKSDNEDDTDKGYIAIETGVITITAGGDAI
;
A
#
# COMPACT_ATOMS: atom_id res chain seq x y z
N MET A 1 -24.44 15.08 26.83
CA MET A 1 -23.53 14.95 25.68
C MET A 1 -24.40 15.02 24.45
N GLY A 2 -24.26 16.08 23.65
CA GLY A 2 -25.05 16.24 22.42
C GLY A 2 -24.48 15.32 21.35
N ALA A 3 -25.34 14.64 20.59
CA ALA A 3 -24.91 13.86 19.43
C ALA A 3 -24.27 14.82 18.42
N ALA A 4 -23.04 14.53 17.99
CA ALA A 4 -22.41 15.21 16.88
C ALA A 4 -23.27 15.02 15.62
N SER A 5 -23.45 16.06 14.82
CA SER A 5 -24.14 15.92 13.54
C SER A 5 -23.22 15.25 12.52
N VAL A 6 -23.80 14.69 11.44
CA VAL A 6 -23.03 14.15 10.30
C VAL A 6 -22.09 15.21 9.72
N ALA A 7 -22.47 16.49 9.76
CA ALA A 7 -21.63 17.59 9.33
C ALA A 7 -20.46 17.89 10.29
N ASP A 8 -20.64 17.65 11.59
CA ASP A 8 -19.56 17.78 12.59
C ASP A 8 -18.57 16.61 12.49
N ALA A 9 -19.05 15.39 12.20
CA ALA A 9 -18.20 14.23 11.93
C ALA A 9 -17.37 14.40 10.64
N GLY A 10 -17.97 14.92 9.56
CA GLY A 10 -17.25 15.20 8.32
C GLY A 10 -16.18 16.31 8.44
N ALA A 11 -16.29 17.21 9.41
CA ALA A 11 -15.29 18.26 9.67
C ALA A 11 -14.15 17.79 10.60
N ALA A 12 -14.38 16.77 11.44
CA ALA A 12 -13.34 16.15 12.25
C ALA A 12 -12.47 15.18 11.43
N ASN A 13 -13.09 14.44 10.50
CA ASN A 13 -12.43 13.47 9.63
C ASN A 13 -11.74 14.12 8.41
N SER A 14 -11.31 15.39 8.50
CA SER A 14 -10.79 16.13 7.35
C SER A 14 -9.27 16.22 7.25
N LYS A 15 -8.54 15.79 8.29
CA LYS A 15 -7.07 15.78 8.24
C LYS A 15 -6.61 14.40 7.77
N ASN A 16 -5.96 14.38 6.62
CA ASN A 16 -5.32 13.22 6.01
C ASN A 16 -4.01 13.66 5.33
N HIS A 17 -3.28 12.72 4.75
CA HIS A 17 -1.99 12.97 4.11
C HIS A 17 -2.08 13.42 2.64
N ASP A 18 -3.25 13.40 2.01
CA ASP A 18 -3.38 13.70 0.59
C ASP A 18 -2.94 15.14 0.25
N ASP A 19 -1.86 15.28 -0.50
CA ASP A 19 -1.41 16.55 -1.08
C ASP A 19 -1.48 16.50 -2.62
N GLU A 20 -2.03 17.55 -3.24
CA GLU A 20 -2.07 17.68 -4.71
C GLU A 20 -0.66 17.65 -5.33
N ALA A 21 0.37 18.08 -4.59
CA ALA A 21 1.76 18.05 -5.02
C ALA A 21 2.28 16.62 -5.21
N ASP A 22 1.73 15.64 -4.50
CA ASP A 22 2.21 14.25 -4.53
C ASP A 22 1.99 13.60 -5.89
N TYR A 23 0.96 14.02 -6.61
CA TYR A 23 0.62 13.51 -7.94
C TYR A 23 1.49 14.10 -9.06
N THR A 24 2.50 14.89 -8.73
CA THR A 24 3.40 15.52 -9.71
C THR A 24 4.86 15.26 -9.41
N TRP A 25 5.64 14.90 -10.42
CA TRP A 25 7.08 14.66 -10.30
C TRP A 25 7.80 14.94 -11.63
N ASP A 26 9.13 15.07 -11.57
CA ASP A 26 9.97 15.16 -12.77
C ASP A 26 10.15 13.78 -13.40
N SER A 27 9.46 13.53 -14.51
CA SER A 27 9.55 12.27 -15.26
C SER A 27 10.98 11.92 -15.73
N THR A 28 11.90 12.87 -15.77
CA THR A 28 13.30 12.64 -16.17
C THR A 28 14.20 12.20 -15.02
N ALA A 29 13.73 12.35 -13.78
CA ALA A 29 14.42 11.93 -12.56
C ALA A 29 13.97 10.56 -12.04
N VAL A 30 13.09 9.87 -12.78
CA VAL A 30 12.59 8.54 -12.39
C VAL A 30 13.70 7.50 -12.46
N ILE A 31 13.92 6.81 -11.35
CA ILE A 31 14.94 5.77 -11.22
C ILE A 31 14.32 4.41 -11.59
N PRO A 32 14.82 3.70 -12.62
CA PRO A 32 14.30 2.39 -12.99
C PRO A 32 14.81 1.31 -12.04
N ILE A 33 13.91 0.43 -11.60
CA ILE A 33 14.17 -0.81 -10.88
C ILE A 33 13.61 -1.96 -11.71
N VAL A 34 14.49 -2.85 -12.19
CA VAL A 34 14.13 -3.97 -13.06
C VAL A 34 14.20 -5.27 -12.27
N LEU A 35 13.08 -5.99 -12.25
CA LEU A 35 12.91 -7.28 -11.60
C LEU A 35 13.14 -8.42 -12.62
N ASN A 36 14.08 -9.31 -12.34
CA ASN A 36 14.59 -10.31 -13.30
C ASN A 36 14.57 -11.73 -12.75
N GLY A 37 13.43 -12.18 -12.22
CA GLY A 37 13.26 -13.50 -11.62
C GLY A 37 13.75 -13.52 -10.19
N ASP A 38 15.00 -13.91 -9.97
CA ASP A 38 15.64 -14.02 -8.65
C ASP A 38 16.62 -12.87 -8.35
N ALA A 39 16.66 -11.86 -9.21
CA ALA A 39 17.58 -10.73 -9.10
C ALA A 39 16.88 -9.40 -9.40
N ILE A 40 17.38 -8.34 -8.78
CA ILE A 40 16.96 -6.96 -9.04
C ILE A 40 18.14 -6.19 -9.66
N THR A 41 17.83 -5.25 -10.55
CA THR A 41 18.81 -4.28 -11.07
C THR A 41 18.25 -2.89 -10.95
N ALA A 42 19.02 -1.99 -10.35
CA ALA A 42 18.71 -0.56 -10.28
C ALA A 42 19.98 0.24 -10.57
N ASP A 43 19.84 1.35 -11.29
CA ASP A 43 20.94 2.26 -11.61
C ASP A 43 20.50 3.68 -11.21
N GLY A 44 20.69 3.99 -9.92
CA GLY A 44 20.29 5.26 -9.33
C GLY A 44 20.75 5.39 -7.89
N GLU A 45 20.99 6.63 -7.45
CA GLU A 45 21.18 6.94 -6.04
C GLU A 45 19.86 6.73 -5.28
N GLY A 46 19.91 6.44 -3.98
CA GLY A 46 18.70 6.26 -3.17
C GLY A 46 18.05 4.88 -3.26
N VAL A 47 18.69 3.89 -3.89
CA VAL A 47 18.31 2.48 -3.83
C VAL A 47 19.53 1.60 -3.65
N THR A 48 19.44 0.65 -2.74
CA THR A 48 20.43 -0.43 -2.55
C THR A 48 19.80 -1.75 -2.95
N VAL A 49 20.58 -2.62 -3.58
CA VAL A 49 20.11 -3.95 -4.01
C VAL A 49 21.01 -5.02 -3.40
N ASP A 50 20.40 -5.96 -2.70
CA ASP A 50 21.04 -7.17 -2.18
C ASP A 50 20.24 -8.41 -2.64
N GLY A 51 20.74 -9.06 -3.68
CA GLY A 51 20.07 -10.23 -4.28
C GLY A 51 18.68 -9.91 -4.83
N SER A 52 17.65 -10.51 -4.22
CA SER A 52 16.23 -10.30 -4.53
C SER A 52 15.55 -9.25 -3.64
N THR A 53 16.33 -8.49 -2.87
CA THR A 53 15.81 -7.37 -2.06
C THR A 53 16.32 -6.04 -2.61
N ALA A 54 15.41 -5.09 -2.80
CA ALA A 54 15.75 -3.69 -3.06
C ALA A 54 15.27 -2.82 -1.91
N THR A 55 16.15 -2.00 -1.35
CA THR A 55 15.82 -1.04 -0.29
C THR A 55 15.97 0.37 -0.84
N ILE A 56 14.86 1.08 -0.91
CA ILE A 56 14.78 2.51 -1.26
C ILE A 56 15.11 3.31 0.00
N THR A 57 16.17 4.09 -0.08
CA THR A 57 16.79 4.78 1.07
C THR A 57 16.63 6.30 1.01
N SER A 58 15.97 6.82 -0.03
CA SER A 58 15.79 8.26 -0.22
C SER A 58 14.42 8.55 -0.83
N ALA A 59 13.90 9.75 -0.56
CA ALA A 59 12.76 10.29 -1.24
C ALA A 59 13.03 10.39 -2.76
N GLY A 60 11.99 10.20 -3.56
CA GLY A 60 12.16 10.15 -5.01
C GLY A 60 11.08 9.36 -5.72
N THR A 61 11.29 9.13 -7.01
CA THR A 61 10.36 8.35 -7.84
C THR A 61 11.08 7.18 -8.48
N TYR A 62 10.54 5.98 -8.23
CA TYR A 62 11.13 4.72 -8.63
C TYR A 62 10.14 3.97 -9.51
N SER A 63 10.54 3.57 -10.72
CA SER A 63 9.69 2.77 -11.61
C SER A 63 10.11 1.31 -11.58
N LEU A 64 9.23 0.47 -11.05
CA LEU A 64 9.41 -0.97 -10.96
C LEU A 64 8.79 -1.64 -12.19
N SER A 65 9.50 -2.62 -12.77
CA SER A 65 8.99 -3.40 -13.91
C SER A 65 9.61 -4.80 -13.94
N GLY A 66 8.87 -5.78 -14.47
CA GLY A 66 9.32 -7.16 -14.60
C GLY A 66 8.84 -8.06 -13.47
N THR A 67 9.46 -9.23 -13.32
CA THR A 67 9.02 -10.27 -12.38
C THR A 67 10.06 -10.48 -11.30
N LEU A 68 9.64 -10.59 -10.04
CA LEU A 68 10.44 -11.03 -8.89
C LEU A 68 9.73 -12.24 -8.28
N VAL A 69 10.34 -13.43 -8.36
CA VAL A 69 9.67 -14.67 -7.95
C VAL A 69 9.57 -14.79 -6.43
N ASP A 70 10.63 -14.39 -5.73
CA ASP A 70 10.74 -14.50 -4.28
C ASP A 70 11.70 -13.42 -3.76
N GLY A 71 11.15 -12.29 -3.35
CA GLY A 71 11.94 -11.14 -2.93
C GLY A 71 11.11 -10.00 -2.36
N GLN A 72 11.75 -8.88 -2.07
CA GLN A 72 11.09 -7.79 -1.35
C GLN A 72 11.54 -6.41 -1.85
N ILE A 73 10.58 -5.51 -1.99
CA ILE A 73 10.80 -4.07 -2.17
C ILE A 73 10.57 -3.41 -0.80
N ILE A 74 11.63 -2.80 -0.26
CA ILE A 74 11.61 -2.12 1.03
C ILE A 74 11.71 -0.62 0.80
N VAL A 75 10.90 0.16 1.49
CA VAL A 75 11.10 1.61 1.64
C VAL A 75 11.53 1.88 3.07
N ASP A 76 12.73 2.43 3.24
CA ASP A 76 13.33 2.72 4.54
C ASP A 76 14.17 3.99 4.45
N THR A 77 13.51 5.12 4.65
CA THR A 77 14.12 6.45 4.62
C THR A 77 13.60 7.34 5.75
N GLU A 78 14.45 8.28 6.16
CA GLU A 78 14.13 9.37 7.10
C GLU A 78 13.90 10.69 6.36
N ASP A 79 13.89 10.68 5.02
CA ASP A 79 13.60 11.88 4.24
C ASP A 79 12.14 12.31 4.48
N GLU A 80 11.95 13.61 4.61
CA GLU A 80 10.64 14.26 4.85
C GLU A 80 9.86 14.49 3.53
N ASP A 81 10.46 14.16 2.39
CA ASP A 81 9.82 14.21 1.08
C ASP A 81 9.26 12.81 0.73
N ILE A 82 8.19 12.76 -0.06
CA ILE A 82 7.50 11.51 -0.42
C ILE A 82 8.35 10.55 -1.29
N VAL A 83 8.17 9.25 -1.06
CA VAL A 83 8.64 8.17 -1.95
C VAL A 83 7.51 7.73 -2.88
N ARG A 84 7.79 7.66 -4.18
CA ARG A 84 6.83 7.17 -5.20
C ARG A 84 7.31 5.86 -5.80
N LEU A 85 6.48 4.82 -5.74
CA LEU A 85 6.68 3.53 -6.39
C LEU A 85 5.74 3.42 -7.59
N ILE A 86 6.26 3.64 -8.80
CA ILE A 86 5.49 3.40 -10.03
C ILE A 86 5.54 1.90 -10.34
N LEU A 87 4.41 1.21 -10.22
CA LEU A 87 4.25 -0.16 -10.66
C LEU A 87 3.93 -0.17 -12.16
N ASN A 88 4.90 -0.57 -12.96
CA ASN A 88 4.88 -0.49 -14.41
C ASN A 88 4.97 -1.90 -15.03
N GLY A 89 3.96 -2.72 -14.74
CA GLY A 89 3.90 -4.12 -15.19
C GLY A 89 4.78 -5.02 -14.34
N VAL A 90 4.54 -5.04 -13.03
CA VAL A 90 5.25 -5.91 -12.07
C VAL A 90 4.51 -7.20 -11.78
N ASP A 91 5.26 -8.23 -11.44
CA ASP A 91 4.77 -9.47 -10.83
C ASP A 91 5.74 -9.84 -9.69
N ILE A 92 5.34 -9.59 -8.44
CA ILE A 92 6.23 -9.68 -7.27
C ILE A 92 5.68 -10.71 -6.28
N GLY A 93 6.41 -11.80 -6.13
CA GLY A 93 6.19 -12.83 -5.13
C GLY A 93 7.14 -12.72 -3.94
N ASN A 94 6.66 -13.10 -2.76
CA ASN A 94 7.50 -13.36 -1.59
C ASN A 94 6.90 -14.47 -0.74
N SER A 95 7.57 -15.60 -0.65
CA SER A 95 7.06 -16.80 0.00
C SER A 95 7.15 -16.77 1.53
N THR A 96 7.82 -15.78 2.11
CA THR A 96 8.13 -15.74 3.56
C THR A 96 7.95 -14.36 4.21
N SER A 97 7.48 -13.36 3.47
CA SER A 97 7.24 -12.01 3.97
C SER A 97 6.37 -11.22 2.98
N ALA A 98 6.17 -9.93 3.24
CA ALA A 98 5.46 -9.02 2.34
C ALA A 98 6.31 -8.74 1.08
N PRO A 99 5.77 -8.80 -0.14
CA PRO A 99 6.49 -8.35 -1.33
C PRO A 99 6.84 -6.85 -1.31
N ILE A 100 5.98 -5.99 -0.73
CA ILE A 100 6.25 -4.56 -0.54
C ILE A 100 6.12 -4.21 0.94
N ASN A 101 7.19 -3.69 1.53
CA ASN A 101 7.27 -3.36 2.95
C ASN A 101 7.82 -1.94 3.14
N ILE A 102 6.98 -1.00 3.54
CA ILE A 102 7.37 0.38 3.89
C ILE A 102 7.66 0.42 5.40
N VAL A 103 8.94 0.39 5.73
CA VAL A 103 9.45 0.41 7.11
C VAL A 103 9.46 1.83 7.67
N SER A 104 9.88 2.80 6.86
CA SER A 104 9.91 4.22 7.20
C SER A 104 9.91 5.09 5.95
N ALA A 105 9.06 6.11 5.94
CA ALA A 105 9.01 7.23 5.01
C ALA A 105 8.04 8.27 5.59
N GLU A 106 8.15 9.55 5.22
CA GLU A 106 7.09 10.53 5.53
C GLU A 106 5.74 10.07 4.95
N GLU A 107 5.74 9.76 3.66
CA GLU A 107 4.63 9.09 2.96
C GLU A 107 5.21 8.23 1.83
N THR A 108 4.50 7.15 1.48
CA THR A 108 4.72 6.44 0.22
C THR A 108 3.48 6.46 -0.67
N MET A 109 3.65 6.79 -1.95
CA MET A 109 2.62 6.63 -2.98
C MET A 109 2.98 5.51 -3.95
N ILE A 110 2.09 4.53 -4.08
CA ILE A 110 2.13 3.51 -5.14
C ILE A 110 1.31 4.02 -6.33
N VAL A 111 1.97 4.19 -7.47
CA VAL A 111 1.35 4.68 -8.71
C VAL A 111 1.20 3.51 -9.69
N LEU A 112 -0.05 3.14 -10.00
CA LEU A 112 -0.38 2.12 -10.99
C LEU A 112 -0.27 2.72 -12.39
N ALA A 113 0.79 2.36 -13.12
CA ALA A 113 1.06 2.93 -14.43
C ALA A 113 -0.07 2.60 -15.43
N ASP A 114 -0.43 3.58 -16.26
CA ASP A 114 -1.54 3.43 -17.21
C ASP A 114 -1.32 2.26 -18.17
N GLY A 115 -2.39 1.48 -18.39
CA GLY A 115 -2.37 0.33 -19.29
C GLY A 115 -1.50 -0.84 -18.85
N THR A 116 -1.07 -0.87 -17.58
CA THR A 116 -0.30 -1.99 -17.00
C THR A 116 -1.12 -2.83 -16.04
N ASP A 117 -0.79 -4.12 -15.97
CA ASP A 117 -1.29 -5.04 -14.97
C ASP A 117 -0.17 -5.38 -13.98
N ASN A 118 -0.46 -5.29 -12.69
CA ASN A 118 0.50 -5.48 -11.62
C ASN A 118 0.00 -6.56 -10.64
N TYR A 119 0.89 -7.47 -10.24
CA TYR A 119 0.56 -8.61 -9.37
C TYR A 119 1.48 -8.63 -8.15
N ILE A 120 0.90 -8.80 -6.98
CA ILE A 120 1.61 -8.90 -5.70
C ILE A 120 1.09 -10.14 -4.97
N THR A 121 1.98 -11.06 -4.60
CA THR A 121 1.60 -12.31 -3.93
C THR A 121 2.55 -12.59 -2.76
N ASP A 122 2.02 -12.71 -1.55
CA ASP A 122 2.81 -13.13 -0.39
C ASP A 122 2.70 -14.65 -0.12
N GLY A 123 3.33 -15.14 0.95
CA GLY A 123 3.27 -16.53 1.37
C GLY A 123 2.24 -16.78 2.48
N ASP A 124 1.87 -18.04 2.72
CA ASP A 124 0.91 -18.41 3.78
C ASP A 124 1.44 -18.15 5.22
N SER A 125 2.73 -17.86 5.37
CA SER A 125 3.38 -17.65 6.67
C SER A 125 4.59 -16.76 6.55
N TYR A 126 4.76 -15.83 7.49
CA TYR A 126 5.92 -14.94 7.51
C TYR A 126 7.03 -15.43 8.44
N VAL A 127 8.27 -15.11 8.07
CA VAL A 127 9.47 -15.35 8.86
C VAL A 127 10.02 -14.01 9.34
N PHE A 128 9.81 -13.72 10.62
CA PHE A 128 10.30 -12.49 11.26
C PHE A 128 11.75 -12.66 11.75
N ALA A 129 12.50 -11.55 11.74
CA ALA A 129 13.85 -11.52 12.31
C ALA A 129 13.81 -11.67 13.85
N ASP A 130 12.79 -11.10 14.48
CA ASP A 130 12.47 -11.26 15.89
C ASP A 130 11.12 -11.99 16.02
N PRO A 131 11.05 -13.15 16.72
CA PRO A 131 9.82 -13.92 16.85
C PRO A 131 8.74 -13.25 17.71
N ASP A 132 9.06 -12.18 18.43
CA ASP A 132 8.11 -11.39 19.20
C ASP A 132 7.45 -10.27 18.36
N GLU A 133 7.89 -10.05 17.12
CA GLU A 133 7.29 -9.13 16.16
C GLU A 133 6.15 -9.81 15.37
N ASP A 134 5.15 -9.02 15.00
CA ASP A 134 4.01 -9.43 14.19
C ASP A 134 3.90 -8.64 12.88
N GLU A 135 4.92 -7.86 12.52
CA GLU A 135 4.95 -7.00 11.33
C GLU A 135 6.15 -7.32 10.41
N PRO A 136 6.00 -7.21 9.08
CA PRO A 136 4.78 -6.83 8.34
C PRO A 136 3.66 -7.87 8.43
N ASN A 137 2.40 -7.45 8.32
CA ASN A 137 1.23 -8.34 8.37
C ASN A 137 0.24 -8.13 7.21
N ALA A 138 0.77 -7.68 6.07
CA ALA A 138 0.02 -7.55 4.83
C ALA A 138 0.94 -7.74 3.61
N ALA A 139 0.40 -8.17 2.47
CA ALA A 139 1.19 -8.31 1.25
C ALA A 139 1.78 -6.97 0.74
N ILE A 140 1.03 -5.88 0.93
CA ILE A 140 1.56 -4.52 0.87
C ILE A 140 1.38 -3.90 2.26
N PHE A 141 2.48 -3.73 2.99
CA PHE A 141 2.46 -3.24 4.35
C PHE A 141 3.20 -1.92 4.49
N SER A 142 2.63 -0.97 5.23
CA SER A 142 3.25 0.31 5.55
C SER A 142 3.17 0.66 7.02
N LYS A 143 4.30 1.09 7.58
CA LYS A 143 4.36 1.72 8.91
C LYS A 143 4.00 3.21 8.90
N SER A 144 3.95 3.83 7.73
CA SER A 144 3.59 5.24 7.52
C SER A 144 2.42 5.39 6.55
N ASP A 145 2.00 6.64 6.31
CA ASP A 145 0.95 6.99 5.36
C ASP A 145 1.20 6.38 3.95
N LEU A 146 0.14 5.80 3.37
CA LEU A 146 0.19 5.09 2.09
C LEU A 146 -0.93 5.55 1.16
N THR A 147 -0.56 6.02 -0.04
CA THR A 147 -1.49 6.33 -1.13
C THR A 147 -1.36 5.30 -2.27
N LEU A 148 -2.48 4.82 -2.82
CA LEU A 148 -2.56 4.14 -4.12
C LEU A 148 -3.23 5.06 -5.14
N SER A 149 -2.60 5.25 -6.30
CA SER A 149 -3.10 6.12 -7.36
C SER A 149 -2.82 5.56 -8.76
N GLY A 150 -3.27 6.26 -9.80
CA GLY A 150 -3.05 5.89 -11.21
C GLY A 150 -4.19 5.08 -11.82
N SER A 151 -4.14 4.86 -13.14
CA SER A 151 -5.21 4.21 -13.92
C SER A 151 -4.92 2.75 -14.26
N GLY A 152 -3.75 2.22 -13.89
CA GLY A 152 -3.39 0.82 -14.07
C GLY A 152 -4.20 -0.14 -13.19
N SER A 153 -3.92 -1.44 -13.32
CA SER A 153 -4.51 -2.48 -12.50
C SER A 153 -3.52 -3.04 -11.48
N LEU A 154 -4.05 -3.45 -10.32
CA LEU A 154 -3.31 -4.13 -9.25
C LEU A 154 -4.13 -5.32 -8.78
N THR A 155 -3.52 -6.49 -8.72
CA THR A 155 -4.06 -7.68 -8.04
C THR A 155 -3.14 -8.05 -6.88
N VAL A 156 -3.70 -8.12 -5.68
CA VAL A 156 -2.99 -8.53 -4.46
C VAL A 156 -3.57 -9.85 -3.97
N ASP A 157 -2.74 -10.88 -3.94
CA ASP A 157 -3.04 -12.18 -3.33
C ASP A 157 -2.29 -12.27 -1.99
N ALA A 158 -2.99 -11.92 -0.90
CA ALA A 158 -2.49 -11.99 0.45
C ALA A 158 -2.97 -13.28 1.13
N HIS A 159 -2.07 -14.24 1.24
CA HIS A 159 -2.25 -15.54 1.85
C HIS A 159 -1.96 -15.55 3.34
N TYR A 160 -1.08 -14.65 3.84
CA TYR A 160 -0.73 -14.62 5.25
C TYR A 160 -1.83 -13.99 6.12
N ASN A 161 -2.21 -12.75 5.81
CA ASN A 161 -3.08 -11.93 6.65
C ASN A 161 -3.81 -10.85 5.81
N ASP A 162 -3.52 -9.56 6.01
CA ASP A 162 -4.22 -8.46 5.36
C ASP A 162 -3.75 -8.29 3.89
N GLY A 163 -4.61 -7.76 3.03
CA GLY A 163 -4.25 -7.43 1.65
C GLY A 163 -3.28 -6.25 1.57
N ILE A 164 -3.80 -5.06 1.86
CA ILE A 164 -3.05 -3.80 1.87
C ILE A 164 -3.30 -3.12 3.21
N ALA A 165 -2.24 -2.87 3.97
CA ALA A 165 -2.34 -2.28 5.29
C ALA A 165 -1.37 -1.11 5.50
N SER A 166 -1.87 -0.02 6.07
CA SER A 166 -1.06 1.04 6.68
C SER A 166 -1.36 1.15 8.18
N LYS A 167 -0.30 1.32 8.98
CA LYS A 167 -0.39 1.63 10.42
C LYS A 167 -0.84 3.06 10.69
N ASP A 168 -0.73 3.94 9.71
CA ASP A 168 -1.28 5.29 9.70
C ASP A 168 -2.48 5.33 8.74
N GLY A 169 -2.51 6.27 7.79
CA GLY A 169 -3.56 6.42 6.80
C GLY A 169 -3.36 5.58 5.54
N LEU A 170 -4.46 5.09 4.97
CA LEU A 170 -4.52 4.50 3.64
C LEU A 170 -5.46 5.30 2.75
N ILE A 171 -4.95 5.80 1.63
CA ILE A 171 -5.76 6.49 0.61
C ILE A 171 -5.76 5.69 -0.68
N ILE A 172 -6.94 5.37 -1.17
CA ILE A 172 -7.15 4.87 -2.54
C ILE A 172 -7.64 6.04 -3.38
N ALA A 173 -6.72 6.67 -4.10
CA ALA A 173 -6.99 7.84 -4.93
C ALA A 173 -7.65 7.45 -6.26
N ASP A 174 -7.16 6.41 -6.93
CA ASP A 174 -7.74 5.82 -8.14
C ASP A 174 -7.14 4.42 -8.41
N GLY A 175 -7.62 3.74 -9.45
CA GLY A 175 -7.07 2.48 -9.96
C GLY A 175 -8.10 1.37 -10.14
N THR A 176 -7.68 0.28 -10.79
CA THR A 176 -8.45 -0.97 -10.81
C THR A 176 -7.78 -1.98 -9.88
N ILE A 177 -8.33 -2.18 -8.69
CA ILE A 177 -7.67 -2.92 -7.61
C ILE A 177 -8.49 -4.17 -7.28
N THR A 178 -7.84 -5.33 -7.25
CA THR A 178 -8.41 -6.59 -6.76
C THR A 178 -7.58 -7.08 -5.58
N VAL A 179 -8.22 -7.41 -4.47
CA VAL A 179 -7.55 -7.91 -3.26
C VAL A 179 -8.21 -9.20 -2.82
N ASN A 180 -7.43 -10.28 -2.71
CA ASN A 180 -7.81 -11.51 -2.06
C ASN A 180 -7.01 -11.62 -0.77
N ALA A 181 -7.67 -11.63 0.39
CA ALA A 181 -7.01 -11.56 1.69
C ALA A 181 -7.45 -12.68 2.64
N ALA A 182 -6.49 -13.22 3.40
CA ALA A 182 -6.72 -14.24 4.42
C ALA A 182 -7.29 -13.66 5.72
N ASP A 183 -7.15 -12.35 5.96
CA ASP A 183 -7.86 -11.60 7.01
C ASP A 183 -8.52 -10.37 6.39
N ASP A 184 -8.04 -9.14 6.64
CA ASP A 184 -8.70 -7.93 6.19
C ASP A 184 -8.27 -7.52 4.75
N GLY A 185 -9.18 -6.98 3.95
CA GLY A 185 -8.90 -6.56 2.57
C GLY A 185 -8.01 -5.32 2.49
N LEU A 186 -8.60 -4.16 2.80
CA LEU A 186 -7.91 -2.87 2.86
C LEU A 186 -7.98 -2.32 4.29
N ARG A 187 -6.82 -1.97 4.86
CA ARG A 187 -6.75 -1.41 6.20
C ARG A 187 -5.90 -0.15 6.24
N GLY A 188 -6.51 0.95 6.66
CA GLY A 188 -5.77 2.12 7.13
C GLY A 188 -6.13 2.31 8.60
N LYS A 189 -5.19 2.01 9.49
CA LYS A 189 -5.47 1.97 10.93
C LYS A 189 -6.03 3.32 11.41
N ASP A 190 -5.41 4.42 11.00
CA ASP A 190 -5.86 5.76 11.36
C ASP A 190 -7.05 6.22 10.53
N TYR A 191 -7.02 5.94 9.24
CA TYR A 191 -8.14 6.17 8.34
C TYR A 191 -7.96 5.39 7.05
N LEU A 192 -9.09 5.02 6.44
CA LEU A 192 -9.14 4.51 5.08
C LEU A 192 -10.04 5.42 4.25
N ILE A 193 -9.47 6.07 3.24
CA ILE A 193 -10.19 6.97 2.34
C ILE A 193 -10.16 6.40 0.94
N VAL A 194 -11.33 6.06 0.40
CA VAL A 194 -11.50 5.76 -1.02
C VAL A 194 -12.02 7.01 -1.71
N LYS A 195 -11.14 7.72 -2.41
CA LYS A 195 -11.52 8.88 -3.20
C LYS A 195 -12.18 8.44 -4.50
N ASN A 196 -11.58 7.50 -5.22
CA ASN A 196 -12.12 6.93 -6.46
C ASN A 196 -11.52 5.53 -6.72
N GLY A 197 -12.02 4.84 -7.75
CA GLY A 197 -11.45 3.60 -8.26
C GLY A 197 -12.50 2.53 -8.58
N ASN A 198 -12.04 1.40 -9.11
CA ASN A 198 -12.81 0.18 -9.29
C ASN A 198 -12.16 -0.94 -8.45
N ILE A 199 -12.72 -1.20 -7.28
CA ILE A 199 -12.12 -2.03 -6.24
C ILE A 199 -12.97 -3.29 -6.05
N THR A 200 -12.32 -4.45 -6.08
CA THR A 200 -12.93 -5.76 -5.77
C THR A 200 -12.16 -6.41 -4.63
N ILE A 201 -12.86 -6.84 -3.59
CA ILE A 201 -12.26 -7.44 -2.40
C ILE A 201 -12.94 -8.79 -2.12
N ASP A 202 -12.13 -9.83 -1.90
CA ASP A 202 -12.51 -11.11 -1.31
C ASP A 202 -11.66 -11.34 -0.06
N ALA A 203 -12.20 -11.01 1.11
CA ALA A 203 -11.52 -11.05 2.39
C ALA A 203 -12.17 -12.11 3.29
N GLN A 204 -11.38 -12.89 4.03
CA GLN A 204 -11.95 -13.79 5.04
C GLN A 204 -12.29 -13.07 6.36
N GLY A 205 -11.61 -11.96 6.63
CA GLY A 205 -11.93 -10.97 7.66
C GLY A 205 -12.81 -9.86 7.09
N ASP A 206 -12.51 -8.61 7.44
CA ASP A 206 -13.27 -7.44 7.03
C ASP A 206 -12.85 -6.94 5.64
N GLY A 207 -13.79 -6.37 4.89
CA GLY A 207 -13.49 -5.81 3.56
C GLY A 207 -12.64 -4.55 3.64
N LEU A 208 -13.17 -3.52 4.30
CA LEU A 208 -12.52 -2.25 4.58
C LEU A 208 -12.40 -2.08 6.09
N LYS A 209 -11.24 -1.67 6.59
CA LYS A 209 -11.01 -1.52 8.03
C LYS A 209 -10.25 -0.26 8.39
N SER A 210 -10.68 0.34 9.50
CA SER A 210 -9.94 1.36 10.24
C SER A 210 -10.27 1.19 11.72
N ASP A 211 -9.24 1.11 12.57
CA ASP A 211 -9.37 0.60 13.93
C ASP A 211 -8.47 1.30 14.96
N ASN A 212 -8.06 2.54 14.68
CA ASN A 212 -7.48 3.40 15.70
C ASN A 212 -8.55 3.80 16.74
N GLU A 213 -8.39 3.31 17.97
CA GLU A 213 -9.25 3.64 19.11
C GLU A 213 -8.63 4.66 20.08
N ASP A 214 -7.37 5.04 19.85
CA ASP A 214 -6.59 5.89 20.75
C ASP A 214 -6.81 7.39 20.49
N ASP A 215 -7.11 7.76 19.25
CA ASP A 215 -7.33 9.15 18.81
C ASP A 215 -8.76 9.32 18.26
N THR A 216 -9.50 10.27 18.81
CA THR A 216 -10.92 10.49 18.47
C THR A 216 -11.14 11.07 17.07
N ASP A 217 -10.10 11.61 16.44
CA ASP A 217 -10.16 12.15 15.08
C ASP A 217 -9.70 11.11 14.03
N LYS A 218 -9.41 9.88 14.48
CA LYS A 218 -8.94 8.73 13.67
C LYS A 218 -9.91 7.55 13.81
N GLY A 219 -9.59 6.41 13.20
CA GLY A 219 -10.40 5.20 13.17
C GLY A 219 -11.64 5.33 12.28
N TYR A 220 -11.51 5.99 11.12
CA TYR A 220 -12.64 6.23 10.23
C TYR A 220 -12.42 5.71 8.81
N ILE A 221 -13.54 5.39 8.16
CA ILE A 221 -13.57 5.04 6.73
C ILE A 221 -14.41 6.08 6.00
N ALA A 222 -13.86 6.65 4.92
CA ALA A 222 -14.55 7.59 4.04
C ALA A 222 -14.52 7.07 2.60
N ILE A 223 -15.69 7.09 1.95
CA ILE A 223 -15.82 6.71 0.53
C ILE A 223 -16.47 7.88 -0.19
N GLU A 224 -15.73 8.54 -1.07
CA GLU A 224 -16.19 9.72 -1.80
C GLU A 224 -16.88 9.34 -3.10
N THR A 225 -16.22 8.53 -3.94
CA THR A 225 -16.75 7.96 -5.18
C THR A 225 -16.06 6.62 -5.49
N GLY A 226 -16.38 6.04 -6.64
CA GLY A 226 -15.82 4.77 -7.12
C GLY A 226 -16.86 3.65 -7.16
N VAL A 227 -16.41 2.46 -7.55
CA VAL A 227 -17.18 1.22 -7.52
C VAL A 227 -16.43 0.24 -6.64
N ILE A 228 -17.07 -0.22 -5.57
CA ILE A 228 -16.46 -1.12 -4.59
C ILE A 228 -17.35 -2.35 -4.47
N THR A 229 -16.79 -3.53 -4.72
CA THR A 229 -17.46 -4.82 -4.59
C THR A 229 -16.74 -5.65 -3.55
N ILE A 230 -17.43 -6.06 -2.48
CA ILE A 230 -16.82 -6.75 -1.34
C ILE A 230 -17.53 -8.08 -1.10
N THR A 231 -16.75 -9.14 -1.00
CA THR A 231 -17.09 -10.37 -0.31
C THR A 231 -16.23 -10.42 0.94
N ALA A 232 -16.86 -10.44 2.11
CA ALA A 232 -16.17 -10.47 3.40
C ALA A 232 -16.69 -11.65 4.21
N GLY A 233 -15.79 -12.35 4.92
CA GLY A 233 -16.17 -13.32 5.93
C GLY A 233 -16.57 -12.67 7.25
N GLY A 234 -15.98 -11.50 7.56
CA GLY A 234 -16.37 -10.57 8.61
C GLY A 234 -17.37 -9.51 8.13
N ASP A 235 -17.07 -8.25 8.41
CA ASP A 235 -17.87 -7.09 8.01
C ASP A 235 -17.40 -6.52 6.67
N ALA A 236 -18.30 -5.91 5.91
CA ALA A 236 -17.89 -5.27 4.65
C ALA A 236 -17.08 -3.98 4.89
N ILE A 237 -17.44 -3.22 5.94
CA ILE A 237 -16.87 -1.94 6.38
C ILE A 237 -17.05 -1.85 7.90
#